data_AF-A0A3N5MJ03-F1
#
_entry.id   AF-A0A3N5MJ03-F1
#
_cell.length_a   1.000
_cell.length_b   1.000
_cell.length_c   1.000
_cell.angle_alpha   90.00
_cell.angle_beta   90.00
_cell.angle_gamma   90.00
#
_symmetry.space_group_name_H-M   'P 1'
#
loop_
_entity.id
_entity.type
_entity.pdbx_description
1 polymer ?
#
loop_
_entity_poly.entity_id
_entity_poly.type
_entity_poly.pdbx_seq_one_letter_code
_entity_poly.pdbx_strand_id
1 'polypeptide(L)' 'GKETVSGLAEDIDDNGMLILKLRSGLRRRISSGDITHLR' A
#
# COMPACT_ATOMS: atom_id res chain seq x y z
N GLY A 1 10.89 12.42 5.79
CA GLY A 1 9.52 12.86 6.11
C GLY A 1 8.60 11.67 6.03
N LYS A 2 7.59 11.57 6.91
CA LYS A 2 6.61 10.47 6.92
C LYS A 2 5.78 10.58 5.63
N GLU A 3 6.13 9.81 4.61
CA GLU A 3 5.46 9.83 3.31
C GLU A 3 4.10 9.13 3.45
N THR A 4 3.03 9.78 3.02
CA THR A 4 1.70 9.16 2.92
C THR A 4 1.45 8.85 1.45
N VAL A 5 1.07 7.60 1.17
CA VAL A 5 0.71 7.16 -0.18
C VAL A 5 -0.71 6.61 -0.20
N SER A 6 -1.37 6.75 -1.35
CA SER A 6 -2.74 6.30 -1.53
C SER A 6 -2.86 5.46 -2.79
N GLY A 7 -3.62 4.39 -2.70
CA GLY A 7 -3.78 3.42 -3.77
C GLY A 7 -4.81 2.36 -3.41
N LEU A 8 -4.99 1.40 -4.32
CA LEU A 8 -5.81 0.22 -4.09
C LEU A 8 -4.99 -0.84 -3.36
N ALA A 9 -5.49 -1.33 -2.23
CA ALA A 9 -4.94 -2.53 -1.60
C ALA A 9 -5.32 -3.74 -2.45
N GLU A 10 -4.35 -4.34 -3.14
CA GLU A 10 -4.59 -5.49 -4.02
C GLU A 10 -4.56 -6.81 -3.24
N ASP A 11 -3.54 -7.00 -2.40
CA ASP A 11 -3.29 -8.24 -1.67
C ASP A 11 -2.24 -8.04 -0.55
N ILE A 12 -1.95 -9.11 0.20
CA ILE A 12 -0.81 -9.24 1.10
C ILE A 12 0.08 -10.39 0.57
N ASP A 13 1.37 -10.13 0.37
CA ASP A 13 2.29 -11.17 -0.14
C ASP A 13 2.73 -12.19 0.93
N ASP A 14 3.46 -13.22 0.50
CA ASP A 14 3.90 -14.33 1.36
C ASP A 14 4.82 -13.91 2.52
N ASN A 15 5.36 -12.68 2.50
CA ASN A 15 6.16 -12.12 3.59
C ASN A 15 5.33 -11.22 4.52
N GLY A 16 4.02 -11.14 4.31
CA GLY A 16 3.11 -10.28 5.07
C GLY A 16 3.14 -8.82 4.64
N MET A 17 3.68 -8.48 3.46
CA MET A 17 3.72 -7.08 2.99
C MET A 17 2.47 -6.70 2.21
N LEU A 18 1.95 -5.51 2.46
CA LEU A 18 0.82 -4.97 1.70
C LEU A 18 1.26 -4.61 0.27
N ILE A 19 0.56 -5.16 -0.73
CA ILE A 19 0.68 -4.78 -2.13
C ILE A 19 -0.29 -3.64 -2.43
N LEU A 20 0.24 -2.43 -2.58
CA LEU A 20 -0.53 -1.23 -2.90
C LEU A 20 -0.34 -0.83 -4.36
N LYS A 21 -1.41 -0.85 -5.15
CA LYS A 21 -1.41 -0.32 -6.52
C LYS A 21 -1.69 1.17 -6.51
N LEU A 22 -0.71 1.95 -6.94
CA LEU A 22 -0.78 3.40 -7.07
C LEU A 22 -1.61 3.80 -8.28
N ARG A 23 -2.07 5.06 -8.32
CA ARG A 23 -2.79 5.62 -9.48
C ARG A 23 -1.97 5.59 -10.78
N SER A 24 -0.64 5.59 -10.68
CA SER A 24 0.26 5.43 -11.83
C SER A 24 0.26 4.02 -12.42
N GLY A 25 -0.40 3.04 -11.77
CA GLY A 25 -0.35 1.63 -12.11
C GLY A 25 0.85 0.88 -11.52
N LEU A 26 1.81 1.60 -10.92
CA LEU A 26 2.93 0.99 -10.19
C LEU A 26 2.44 0.29 -8.93
N ARG A 27 3.14 -0.79 -8.57
CA ARG A 27 2.92 -1.51 -7.31
C ARG A 27 4.02 -1.16 -6.32
N ARG A 28 3.63 -0.87 -5.09
CA ARG A 28 4.53 -0.63 -3.97
C ARG A 28 4.25 -1.66 -2.88
N ARG A 29 5.31 -2.22 -2.32
CA ARG A 29 5.24 -3.11 -1.15
C ARG A 29 5.45 -2.28 0.11
N ILE A 30 4.58 -2.44 1.09
CA ILE A 30 4.63 -1.71 2.36
C ILE A 30 4.71 -2.74 3.47
N SER A 31 5.79 -2.70 4.25
CA SER A 31 6.03 -3.64 5.34
C SER A 31 5.34 -3.24 6.65
N SER A 32 5.14 -1.94 6.89
CA SER A 32 4.47 -1.44 8.10
C SER A 32 4.03 0.01 7.95
N GLY A 33 3.03 0.42 8.73
CA GLY A 33 2.52 1.78 8.79
C GLY A 33 1.06 1.84 9.22
N ASP A 34 0.59 3.05 9.49
CA ASP A 34 -0.81 3.31 9.83
C ASP A 34 -1.65 3.31 8.53
N ILE A 35 -2.82 2.67 8.56
CA ILE A 35 -3.74 2.62 7.42
C ILE A 35 -4.97 3.48 7.72
N THR A 36 -5.37 4.29 6.74
CA THR A 36 -6.67 4.97 6.73
C THR A 36 -7.50 4.42 5.57
N HIS A 37 -8.68 3.86 5.87
CA HIS A 37 -9.62 3.42 4.84
C HIS A 37 -10.37 4.62 4.27
N LEU A 38 -10.23 4.83 2.96
CA LEU A 38 -10.96 5.85 2.20
C LEU A 38 -12.19 5.19 1.56
N ARG A 39 -13.36 5.82 1.63
CA ARG A 39 -14.60 5.38 0.98
C ARG A 39 -14.70 5.89 -0.45
#